data_AF-A0A959NAK4-F1
#
_entry.id   AF-A0A959NAK4-F1
#
_cell.length_a   1.000
_cell.length_b   1.000
_cell.length_c   1.000
_cell.angle_alpha   90.00
_cell.angle_beta   90.00
_cell.angle_gamma   90.00
#
_symmetry.space_group_name_H-M   'P 1'
#
loop_
_entity.id
_entity.type
_entity.pdbx_description
1 polymer ?
#
loop_
_entity_poly.entity_id
_entity_poly.type
_entity_poly.pdbx_seq_one_letter_code
_entity_poly.pdbx_strand_id
1 'polypeptide(L)'
;RIFLLLGRSDFRFNYFGTIFGLILFLILTGGHPSVFRATIMASVYLLAKLTNRVTNGFNSIAIAALIILLINPNELFNPGFLLSFSAVLSILIIYPKLSKAINQLNINKVIKNVLLFISVSFAAQIGTLPFTIIYFNKLSVISILANLIVIPIIGLNVSIGILTLAISLLSNYLAGIFASANSFLIDFLYYFVNKISQLDFSYIAIYYFSTLDGIIYYAFISLISYLSILGINRKTYYVVIPLLVISLGNFITLDDKKLLPDRKLSIMAVDVGQGDSFLIKFPNSKIALIDAGNYTEYFDTGDRIIFPLLKRLGINRIDYAFISHLDTDHFGGIISLINYGIINKLYLPLQDSSIKSVIFEEFLQENNVPYNYYSDNYFEEGNSKIYFLSDTTSQEYLNFDSNNKSGIIKIVHGKNSFLFVGDAEHEAENFLIKRYRNFLESDVLKVGHHGSKTSTSNNFLETVNPKYGIISAGIMNRFNHPSDEVIKKLDKNNIEIFRTDKDGAIILISDGKEIKSLNWKEL
;
A
#
# COMPACT_ATOMS: atom_id res chain seq x y z
N ARG A 1 -43.20 -10.78 -5.68
CA ARG A 1 -44.52 -10.11 -5.85
C ARG A 1 -44.43 -8.57 -5.89
N ILE A 2 -43.34 -7.90 -5.51
CA ILE A 2 -43.14 -6.45 -5.77
C ILE A 2 -42.93 -6.14 -7.27
N PHE A 3 -42.38 -7.09 -8.03
CA PHE A 3 -42.32 -7.04 -9.50
C PHE A 3 -43.70 -6.93 -10.19
N LEU A 4 -44.79 -7.27 -9.50
CA LEU A 4 -46.16 -7.16 -10.03
C LEU A 4 -46.78 -5.77 -9.85
N LEU A 5 -46.22 -4.90 -9.00
CA LEU A 5 -46.72 -3.52 -8.83
C LEU A 5 -46.09 -2.53 -9.84
N LEU A 6 -44.85 -2.79 -10.30
CA LEU A 6 -44.18 -2.01 -11.35
C LEU A 6 -44.16 -2.71 -12.73
N GLY A 7 -44.71 -3.91 -12.85
CA GLY A 7 -44.83 -4.62 -14.13
C GLY A 7 -45.86 -4.03 -15.10
N ARG A 8 -46.54 -2.94 -14.71
CA ARG A 8 -47.58 -2.23 -15.49
C ARG A 8 -47.19 -0.83 -15.95
N SER A 9 -46.02 -0.31 -15.55
CA SER A 9 -45.50 0.96 -16.06
C SER A 9 -44.86 0.76 -17.44
N ASP A 10 -44.86 1.81 -18.27
CA ASP A 10 -44.16 1.82 -19.55
C ASP A 10 -42.72 1.34 -19.35
N PHE A 11 -42.29 0.38 -20.16
CA PHE A 11 -40.93 -0.13 -20.20
C PHE A 11 -39.91 1.00 -20.14
N ARG A 12 -40.15 2.10 -20.87
CA ARG A 12 -39.28 3.28 -20.88
C ARG A 12 -39.19 3.97 -19.52
N PHE A 13 -40.32 4.11 -18.83
CA PHE A 13 -40.38 4.72 -17.50
C PHE A 13 -39.53 3.96 -16.49
N ASN A 14 -39.53 2.63 -16.54
CA ASN A 14 -38.74 1.80 -15.62
C ASN A 14 -37.22 1.96 -15.84
N TYR A 15 -36.75 2.03 -17.09
CA TYR A 15 -35.32 2.25 -17.36
C TYR A 15 -34.87 3.67 -17.00
N PHE A 16 -35.64 4.69 -17.39
CA PHE A 16 -35.32 6.08 -17.02
C PHE A 16 -35.35 6.27 -15.50
N GLY A 17 -36.35 5.72 -14.82
CA GLY A 17 -36.43 5.72 -13.36
C GLY A 17 -35.25 4.99 -12.70
N THR A 18 -34.81 3.87 -13.27
CA THR A 18 -33.63 3.14 -12.76
C THR A 18 -32.35 3.94 -12.94
N ILE A 19 -32.13 4.53 -14.13
CA ILE A 19 -30.95 5.38 -14.40
C ILE A 19 -30.94 6.58 -13.45
N PHE A 20 -32.09 7.25 -13.29
CA PHE A 20 -32.23 8.36 -12.36
C PHE A 20 -31.92 7.93 -10.91
N GLY A 21 -32.44 6.78 -10.47
CA GLY A 21 -32.15 6.22 -9.16
C GLY A 21 -30.66 5.91 -8.96
N LEU A 22 -29.97 5.39 -9.98
CA LEU A 22 -28.52 5.13 -9.92
C LEU A 22 -27.70 6.43 -9.82
N ILE A 23 -28.10 7.48 -10.54
CA ILE A 23 -27.44 8.81 -10.45
C ILE A 23 -27.68 9.42 -9.07
N LEU A 24 -28.90 9.33 -8.54
CA LEU A 24 -29.21 9.82 -7.20
C LEU A 24 -28.42 9.06 -6.13
N PHE A 25 -28.29 7.74 -6.25
CA PHE A 25 -27.45 6.93 -5.36
C PHE A 25 -25.96 7.32 -5.44
N LEU A 26 -25.46 7.61 -6.64
CA LEU A 26 -24.09 8.10 -6.83
C LEU A 26 -23.86 9.43 -6.08
N ILE A 27 -24.80 10.37 -6.16
CA ILE A 27 -24.71 11.66 -5.47
C ILE A 27 -24.77 11.45 -3.95
N LEU A 28 -25.73 10.64 -3.47
CA LEU A 28 -25.91 10.36 -2.04
C LEU A 28 -24.69 9.70 -1.39
N THR A 29 -23.98 8.87 -2.13
CA THR A 29 -22.76 8.18 -1.66
C THR A 29 -21.49 9.02 -1.81
N GLY A 30 -21.60 10.30 -2.17
CA GLY A 30 -20.46 11.21 -2.29
C GLY A 30 -19.60 10.96 -3.54
N GLY A 31 -20.11 10.24 -4.54
CA GLY A 31 -19.41 10.08 -5.81
C GLY A 31 -18.18 9.18 -5.76
N HIS A 32 -18.09 8.24 -4.80
CA HIS A 32 -16.93 7.35 -4.68
C HIS A 32 -16.61 6.64 -6.02
N PRO A 33 -15.32 6.50 -6.40
CA PRO A 33 -14.95 6.02 -7.74
C PRO A 33 -15.57 4.68 -8.15
N SER A 34 -15.71 3.74 -7.22
CA SER A 34 -16.34 2.44 -7.48
C SER A 34 -17.83 2.57 -7.86
N VAL A 35 -18.57 3.43 -7.17
CA VAL A 35 -19.98 3.71 -7.45
C VAL A 35 -20.12 4.47 -8.77
N PHE A 36 -19.24 5.43 -9.03
CA PHE A 36 -19.22 6.19 -10.28
C PHE A 36 -19.10 5.27 -11.50
N ARG A 37 -18.11 4.37 -11.49
CA ARG A 37 -17.91 3.41 -12.58
C ARG A 37 -19.11 2.47 -12.75
N ALA A 38 -19.62 1.91 -11.65
CA ALA A 38 -20.78 1.02 -11.69
C ALA A 38 -22.03 1.73 -12.26
N THR A 39 -22.28 2.97 -11.85
CA THR A 39 -23.40 3.79 -12.35
C THR A 39 -23.28 4.06 -13.85
N ILE A 40 -22.09 4.41 -14.35
CA ILE A 40 -21.86 4.59 -15.79
C ILE A 40 -22.10 3.29 -16.55
N MET A 41 -21.49 2.18 -16.11
CA MET A 41 -21.62 0.88 -16.77
C MET A 41 -23.08 0.41 -16.84
N ALA A 42 -23.81 0.52 -15.73
CA ALA A 42 -25.23 0.19 -15.68
C ALA A 42 -26.07 1.14 -16.55
N SER A 43 -25.81 2.45 -16.52
CA SER A 43 -26.55 3.42 -17.33
C SER A 43 -26.36 3.18 -18.83
N VAL A 44 -25.14 2.91 -19.29
CA VAL A 44 -24.85 2.57 -20.69
C VAL A 44 -25.61 1.32 -21.12
N TYR A 45 -25.65 0.29 -20.27
CA TYR A 45 -26.41 -0.93 -20.55
C TYR A 45 -27.92 -0.68 -20.65
N LEU A 46 -28.49 0.12 -19.73
CA LEU A 46 -29.92 0.44 -19.72
C LEU A 46 -30.33 1.36 -20.89
N LEU A 47 -29.48 2.33 -21.26
CA LEU A 47 -29.69 3.19 -22.45
C LEU A 47 -29.68 2.40 -23.75
N ALA A 48 -28.80 1.40 -23.87
CA ALA A 48 -28.78 0.51 -25.03
C ALA A 48 -30.09 -0.28 -25.16
N LYS A 49 -30.68 -0.73 -24.05
CA LYS A 49 -32.02 -1.33 -24.05
C LYS A 49 -33.13 -0.34 -24.43
N LEU A 50 -33.08 0.89 -23.92
CA LEU A 50 -34.05 1.95 -24.26
C LEU A 50 -34.07 2.30 -25.75
N THR A 51 -32.91 2.22 -26.40
CA THR A 51 -32.75 2.51 -27.83
C THR A 51 -33.00 1.29 -28.72
N ASN A 52 -33.53 0.19 -28.17
CA ASN A 52 -33.74 -1.09 -28.87
C ASN A 52 -32.49 -1.62 -29.58
N ARG A 53 -31.30 -1.29 -29.07
CA ARG A 53 -30.03 -1.80 -29.60
C ARG A 53 -29.71 -3.14 -28.96
N VAL A 54 -29.12 -4.03 -29.74
CA VAL A 54 -28.55 -5.28 -29.21
C VAL A 54 -27.42 -4.91 -28.26
N THR A 55 -27.58 -5.28 -26.98
CA THR A 55 -26.57 -5.00 -25.96
C THR A 55 -25.42 -5.99 -26.12
N ASN A 56 -24.24 -5.50 -26.51
CA ASN A 56 -22.99 -6.23 -26.41
C ASN A 56 -22.23 -5.76 -25.17
N GLY A 57 -22.00 -6.66 -24.21
CA GLY A 57 -21.31 -6.35 -22.95
C GLY A 57 -19.92 -5.76 -23.15
N PHE A 58 -19.20 -6.20 -24.19
CA PHE A 58 -17.87 -5.66 -24.55
C PHE A 58 -17.94 -4.20 -25.02
N ASN A 59 -19.00 -3.84 -25.76
CA ASN A 59 -19.20 -2.45 -26.18
C ASN A 59 -19.61 -1.58 -24.99
N SER A 60 -20.45 -2.11 -24.09
CA SER A 60 -20.86 -1.37 -22.88
C SER A 60 -19.67 -1.04 -21.98
N ILE A 61 -18.77 -2.00 -21.74
CA ILE A 61 -17.56 -1.76 -20.94
C ILE A 61 -16.60 -0.81 -21.66
N ALA A 62 -16.41 -0.94 -22.99
CA ALA A 62 -15.55 -0.04 -23.76
C ALA A 62 -16.05 1.42 -23.73
N ILE A 63 -17.35 1.65 -23.89
CA ILE A 63 -17.97 2.98 -23.79
C ILE A 63 -17.81 3.53 -22.38
N ALA A 64 -18.04 2.72 -21.35
CA ALA A 64 -17.85 3.15 -19.96
C ALA A 64 -16.40 3.57 -19.70
N ALA A 65 -15.42 2.76 -20.12
CA ALA A 65 -13.99 3.09 -20.02
C ALA A 65 -13.68 4.40 -20.73
N LEU A 66 -14.18 4.58 -21.96
CA LEU A 66 -13.96 5.79 -22.73
C LEU A 66 -14.50 7.03 -22.01
N ILE A 67 -15.74 6.98 -21.50
CA ILE A 67 -16.34 8.10 -20.76
C ILE A 67 -15.50 8.45 -19.53
N ILE A 68 -15.09 7.44 -18.74
CA ILE A 68 -14.30 7.66 -17.52
C ILE A 68 -12.93 8.27 -17.85
N LEU A 69 -12.23 7.74 -18.87
CA LEU A 69 -10.90 8.20 -19.26
C LEU A 69 -10.92 9.58 -19.95
N LEU A 70 -12.02 9.95 -20.62
CA LEU A 70 -12.20 11.30 -21.14
C LEU A 70 -12.36 12.33 -20.01
N ILE A 71 -12.94 11.94 -18.88
CA ILE A 71 -13.07 12.80 -17.70
C ILE A 71 -11.73 12.91 -16.96
N ASN A 72 -11.06 11.77 -16.75
CA ASN A 72 -9.76 11.72 -16.08
C ASN A 72 -8.89 10.59 -16.64
N PRO A 73 -7.89 10.91 -17.50
CA PRO A 73 -6.98 9.91 -18.06
C PRO A 73 -6.16 9.15 -17.00
N ASN A 74 -5.91 9.77 -15.83
CA ASN A 74 -5.13 9.14 -14.76
C ASN A 74 -5.85 7.95 -14.11
N GLU A 75 -7.17 7.79 -14.30
CA GLU A 75 -7.90 6.61 -13.83
C GLU A 75 -7.33 5.31 -14.42
N LEU A 76 -6.67 5.34 -15.58
CA LEU A 76 -6.04 4.16 -16.18
C LEU A 76 -5.01 3.49 -15.24
N PHE A 77 -4.33 4.29 -14.41
CA PHE A 77 -3.32 3.82 -13.46
C PHE A 77 -3.89 3.59 -12.05
N ASN A 78 -5.18 3.85 -11.84
CA ASN A 78 -5.83 3.65 -10.56
C ASN A 78 -6.15 2.15 -10.37
N PRO A 79 -5.72 1.51 -9.25
CA PRO A 79 -6.02 0.11 -8.98
C PRO A 79 -7.52 -0.21 -9.04
N GLY A 80 -8.37 0.71 -8.59
CA GLY A 80 -9.82 0.54 -8.60
C GLY A 80 -10.39 0.43 -10.02
N PHE A 81 -9.87 1.22 -10.98
CA PHE A 81 -10.25 1.11 -12.39
C PHE A 81 -9.81 -0.25 -12.95
N LEU A 82 -8.52 -0.59 -12.80
CA LEU A 82 -7.94 -1.82 -13.30
C LEU A 82 -8.69 -3.06 -12.79
N LEU A 83 -8.93 -3.14 -11.48
CA LEU A 83 -9.66 -4.23 -10.84
C LEU A 83 -11.12 -4.33 -11.31
N SER A 84 -11.83 -3.20 -11.42
CA SER A 84 -13.25 -3.20 -11.82
C SER A 84 -13.40 -3.68 -13.27
N PHE A 85 -12.60 -3.13 -14.17
CA PHE A 85 -12.68 -3.44 -15.59
C PHE A 85 -12.19 -4.85 -15.91
N SER A 86 -11.10 -5.30 -15.26
CA SER A 86 -10.59 -6.66 -15.47
C SER A 86 -11.53 -7.73 -14.90
N ALA A 87 -12.18 -7.47 -13.76
CA ALA A 87 -13.21 -8.35 -13.21
C ALA A 87 -14.38 -8.51 -14.19
N VAL A 88 -14.97 -7.40 -14.67
CA VAL A 88 -16.13 -7.45 -15.57
C VAL A 88 -15.77 -8.09 -16.91
N LEU A 89 -14.62 -7.74 -17.49
CA LEU A 89 -14.15 -8.34 -18.73
C LEU A 89 -13.96 -9.86 -18.59
N SER A 90 -13.34 -10.30 -17.49
CA SER A 90 -13.14 -11.72 -17.21
C SER A 90 -14.46 -12.46 -16.97
N ILE A 91 -15.42 -11.85 -16.27
CA ILE A 91 -16.77 -12.40 -16.15
C ILE A 91 -17.40 -12.58 -17.54
N LEU A 92 -17.35 -11.57 -18.40
CA LEU A 92 -17.94 -11.66 -19.76
C LEU A 92 -17.31 -12.76 -20.63
N ILE A 93 -16.02 -13.05 -20.44
CA ILE A 93 -15.29 -14.05 -21.25
C ILE A 93 -15.39 -15.46 -20.66
N ILE A 94 -15.19 -15.60 -19.34
CA ILE A 94 -14.98 -16.89 -18.67
C ILE A 94 -16.29 -17.48 -18.14
N TYR A 95 -17.16 -16.66 -17.54
CA TYR A 95 -18.39 -17.15 -16.92
C TYR A 95 -19.32 -17.90 -17.89
N PRO A 96 -19.55 -17.46 -19.15
CA PRO A 96 -20.41 -18.22 -20.07
C PRO A 96 -19.91 -19.64 -20.34
N LYS A 97 -18.58 -19.84 -20.39
CA LYS A 97 -17.96 -21.16 -20.59
C LYS A 97 -18.16 -22.05 -19.36
N LEU A 98 -17.91 -21.51 -18.17
CA LEU A 98 -18.13 -22.21 -16.89
C LEU A 98 -19.60 -22.59 -16.71
N SER A 99 -20.51 -21.63 -16.95
CA SER A 99 -21.95 -21.84 -16.84
C SER A 99 -22.43 -22.94 -17.78
N LYS A 100 -21.96 -22.97 -19.04
CA LYS A 100 -22.29 -24.05 -19.98
C LYS A 100 -21.81 -25.40 -19.47
N ALA A 101 -20.59 -25.50 -18.96
CA ALA A 101 -20.04 -26.75 -18.43
C ALA A 101 -20.82 -27.25 -17.20
N ILE A 102 -21.11 -26.37 -16.24
CA ILE A 102 -21.91 -26.69 -15.04
C ILE A 102 -23.32 -27.10 -15.43
N ASN A 103 -23.89 -26.46 -16.46
CA ASN A 103 -25.23 -26.79 -16.92
C ASN A 103 -25.36 -28.20 -17.50
N GLN A 104 -24.27 -28.77 -18.00
CA GLN A 104 -24.20 -30.13 -18.53
C GLN A 104 -24.02 -31.21 -17.45
N LEU A 105 -23.67 -30.82 -16.21
CA LEU A 105 -23.53 -31.77 -15.10
C LEU A 105 -24.90 -32.28 -14.64
N ASN A 106 -25.00 -33.59 -14.41
CA ASN A 106 -26.20 -34.21 -13.87
C ASN A 106 -26.22 -34.17 -12.34
N ILE A 107 -26.51 -32.98 -11.79
CA ILE A 107 -26.51 -32.70 -10.34
C ILE A 107 -27.80 -31.99 -9.91
N ASN A 108 -28.09 -31.99 -8.61
CA ASN A 108 -29.26 -31.28 -8.04
C ASN A 108 -29.23 -29.78 -8.40
N LYS A 109 -30.41 -29.22 -8.71
CA LYS A 109 -30.63 -27.79 -9.01
C LYS A 109 -30.05 -26.84 -7.96
N VAL A 110 -30.11 -27.18 -6.67
CA VAL A 110 -29.54 -26.34 -5.59
C VAL A 110 -28.03 -26.26 -5.73
N ILE A 111 -27.35 -27.40 -5.84
CA ILE A 111 -25.89 -27.48 -6.01
C ILE A 111 -25.48 -26.75 -7.30
N LYS A 112 -26.25 -26.94 -8.37
CA LYS A 112 -26.03 -26.27 -9.64
C LYS A 112 -26.09 -24.75 -9.52
N ASN A 113 -27.07 -24.21 -8.80
CA ASN A 113 -27.17 -22.76 -8.56
C ASN A 113 -26.01 -22.23 -7.72
N VAL A 114 -25.59 -22.97 -6.70
CA VAL A 114 -24.41 -22.63 -5.88
C VAL A 114 -23.15 -22.58 -6.74
N LEU A 115 -22.91 -23.60 -7.58
CA LEU A 115 -21.76 -23.63 -8.49
C LEU A 115 -21.79 -22.49 -9.51
N LEU A 116 -22.96 -22.14 -10.04
CA LEU A 116 -23.11 -20.99 -10.93
C LEU A 116 -22.77 -19.67 -10.22
N PHE A 117 -23.17 -19.51 -8.96
CA PHE A 117 -22.84 -18.32 -8.16
C PHE A 117 -21.33 -18.24 -7.88
N ILE A 118 -20.72 -19.35 -7.44
CA ILE A 118 -19.27 -19.48 -7.23
C ILE A 118 -18.50 -19.14 -8.51
N SER A 119 -19.00 -19.58 -9.67
CA SER A 119 -18.34 -19.37 -10.96
C SER A 119 -18.24 -17.90 -11.36
N VAL A 120 -19.15 -17.04 -10.90
CA VAL A 120 -19.04 -15.58 -11.12
C VAL A 120 -17.85 -15.03 -10.33
N SER A 121 -17.76 -15.36 -9.04
CA SER A 121 -16.64 -14.95 -8.17
C SER A 121 -15.30 -15.48 -8.70
N PHE A 122 -15.27 -16.75 -9.13
CA PHE A 122 -14.09 -17.37 -9.70
C PHE A 122 -13.65 -16.70 -11.01
N ALA A 123 -14.59 -16.41 -11.93
CA ALA A 123 -14.29 -15.69 -13.15
C ALA A 123 -13.75 -14.28 -12.87
N ALA A 124 -14.35 -13.55 -11.92
CA ALA A 124 -13.87 -12.24 -11.51
C ALA A 124 -12.44 -12.31 -10.97
N GLN A 125 -12.15 -13.27 -10.09
CA GLN A 125 -10.83 -13.43 -9.47
C GLN A 125 -9.73 -13.75 -10.49
N ILE A 126 -10.02 -14.57 -11.50
CA ILE A 126 -9.07 -14.81 -12.61
C ILE A 126 -8.70 -13.47 -13.30
N GLY A 127 -9.69 -12.60 -13.52
CA GLY A 127 -9.47 -11.31 -14.15
C GLY A 127 -8.71 -10.32 -13.28
N THR A 128 -8.86 -10.39 -11.96
CA THR A 128 -8.23 -9.43 -11.05
C THR A 128 -6.89 -9.92 -10.49
N LEU A 129 -6.56 -11.21 -10.66
CA LEU A 129 -5.46 -11.87 -9.98
C LEU A 129 -4.12 -11.12 -10.09
N PRO A 130 -3.61 -10.76 -11.28
CA PRO A 130 -2.33 -10.06 -11.39
C PRO A 130 -2.32 -8.73 -10.64
N PHE A 131 -3.39 -7.96 -10.76
CA PHE A 131 -3.49 -6.66 -10.08
C PHE A 131 -3.58 -6.84 -8.56
N THR A 132 -4.35 -7.82 -8.08
CA THR A 132 -4.44 -8.07 -6.63
C THR A 132 -3.09 -8.48 -6.04
N ILE A 133 -2.30 -9.26 -6.78
CA ILE A 133 -0.97 -9.67 -6.33
C ILE A 133 0.00 -8.48 -6.37
N ILE A 134 0.08 -7.75 -7.50
CA ILE A 134 1.01 -6.61 -7.65
C ILE A 134 0.76 -5.52 -6.59
N TYR A 135 -0.50 -5.15 -6.36
CA TYR A 135 -0.83 -4.03 -5.47
C TYR A 135 -0.92 -4.42 -4.00
N PHE A 136 -1.32 -5.66 -3.68
CA PHE A 136 -1.60 -6.06 -2.30
C PHE A 136 -0.72 -7.21 -1.79
N ASN A 137 0.12 -7.81 -2.63
CA ASN A 137 0.96 -8.97 -2.32
C ASN A 137 0.18 -10.18 -1.74
N LYS A 138 -1.12 -10.26 -2.02
CA LYS A 138 -2.03 -11.23 -1.40
C LYS A 138 -2.97 -11.83 -2.45
N LEU A 139 -3.07 -13.15 -2.43
CA LEU A 139 -4.11 -13.92 -3.12
C LEU A 139 -5.11 -14.45 -2.11
N SER A 140 -6.31 -13.85 -2.03
CA SER A 140 -7.35 -14.33 -1.11
C SER A 140 -8.02 -15.61 -1.64
N VAL A 141 -7.59 -16.76 -1.12
CA VAL A 141 -8.12 -18.08 -1.49
C VAL A 141 -9.56 -18.23 -0.99
N ILE A 142 -9.84 -17.75 0.22
CA ILE A 142 -11.14 -17.93 0.86
C ILE A 142 -12.23 -17.04 0.26
N SER A 143 -11.86 -15.99 -0.48
CA SER A 143 -12.81 -15.02 -1.05
C SER A 143 -13.90 -15.66 -1.92
N ILE A 144 -13.56 -16.71 -2.69
CA ILE A 144 -14.53 -17.43 -3.55
C ILE A 144 -15.69 -17.98 -2.72
N LEU A 145 -15.36 -18.58 -1.57
CA LEU A 145 -16.34 -19.20 -0.67
C LEU A 145 -17.01 -18.16 0.22
N ALA A 146 -16.25 -17.21 0.76
CA ALA A 146 -16.77 -16.12 1.59
C ALA A 146 -17.82 -15.29 0.83
N ASN A 147 -17.63 -15.08 -0.48
CA ASN A 147 -18.55 -14.35 -1.34
C ASN A 147 -19.95 -14.98 -1.45
N LEU A 148 -20.12 -16.26 -1.12
CA LEU A 148 -21.45 -16.89 -1.03
C LEU A 148 -22.33 -16.25 0.04
N ILE A 149 -21.72 -15.75 1.11
CA ILE A 149 -22.41 -15.14 2.25
C ILE A 149 -22.30 -13.62 2.16
N VAL A 150 -21.11 -13.09 1.85
CA VAL A 150 -20.82 -11.66 1.82
C VAL A 150 -21.65 -10.91 0.77
N ILE A 151 -21.69 -11.39 -0.48
CA ILE A 151 -22.36 -10.66 -1.57
C ILE A 151 -23.89 -10.52 -1.32
N PRO A 152 -24.63 -11.59 -0.95
CA PRO A 152 -26.05 -11.45 -0.62
C PRO A 152 -26.32 -10.48 0.54
N ILE A 153 -25.50 -10.53 1.60
CA ILE A 153 -25.66 -9.65 2.76
C ILE A 153 -25.41 -8.20 2.38
N ILE A 154 -24.38 -7.89 1.58
CA ILE A 154 -24.16 -6.54 1.07
C ILE A 154 -25.36 -6.05 0.24
N GLY A 155 -25.94 -6.93 -0.60
CA GLY A 155 -27.16 -6.61 -1.35
C GLY A 155 -28.35 -6.27 -0.45
N LEU A 156 -28.54 -7.04 0.63
CA LEU A 156 -29.57 -6.75 1.64
C LEU A 156 -29.28 -5.43 2.38
N ASN A 157 -28.03 -5.18 2.76
CA ASN A 157 -27.64 -3.96 3.46
C ASN A 157 -27.92 -2.70 2.64
N VAL A 158 -27.54 -2.69 1.36
CA VAL A 158 -27.82 -1.55 0.47
C VAL A 158 -29.33 -1.37 0.31
N SER A 159 -30.08 -2.46 0.13
CA SER A 159 -31.52 -2.42 -0.04
C SER A 159 -32.24 -1.87 1.20
N ILE A 160 -31.88 -2.37 2.40
CA ILE A 160 -32.42 -1.92 3.68
C ILE A 160 -31.99 -0.49 3.95
N GLY A 161 -30.75 -0.11 3.68
CA GLY A 161 -30.26 1.26 3.84
C GLY A 161 -31.05 2.27 3.01
N ILE A 162 -31.32 1.96 1.74
CA ILE A 162 -32.17 2.81 0.88
C ILE A 162 -33.60 2.88 1.44
N LEU A 163 -34.17 1.76 1.92
CA LEU A 163 -35.50 1.75 2.54
C LEU A 163 -35.53 2.58 3.83
N THR A 164 -34.50 2.50 4.67
CA THR A 164 -34.37 3.32 5.88
C THR A 164 -34.41 4.81 5.54
N LEU A 165 -33.69 5.24 4.50
CA LEU A 165 -33.71 6.64 4.03
C LEU A 165 -35.09 7.06 3.50
N ALA A 166 -35.80 6.18 2.79
CA ALA A 166 -37.14 6.49 2.31
C ALA A 166 -38.16 6.58 3.47
N ILE A 167 -38.06 5.68 4.45
CA ILE A 167 -38.97 5.60 5.59
C ILE A 167 -38.69 6.73 6.60
N SER A 168 -37.45 7.21 6.73
CA SER A 168 -37.12 8.31 7.65
C SER A 168 -37.84 9.61 7.29
N LEU A 169 -38.19 9.80 6.02
CA LEU A 169 -39.03 10.91 5.57
C LEU A 169 -40.47 10.85 6.12
N LEU A 170 -40.94 9.65 6.50
CA LEU A 170 -42.30 9.41 7.01
C LEU A 170 -42.33 9.21 8.52
N SER A 171 -41.37 8.46 9.08
CA SER A 171 -41.31 8.14 10.51
C SER A 171 -39.89 7.74 10.93
N ASN A 172 -39.31 8.53 11.83
CA ASN A 172 -38.01 8.22 12.45
C ASN A 172 -38.03 6.92 13.26
N TYR A 173 -39.17 6.57 13.88
CA TYR A 173 -39.29 5.34 14.66
C TYR A 173 -39.20 4.10 13.77
N LEU A 174 -39.97 4.07 12.67
CA LEU A 174 -39.91 2.97 11.72
C LEU A 174 -38.54 2.90 11.05
N ALA A 175 -37.96 4.05 10.67
CA ALA A 175 -36.60 4.09 10.14
C ALA A 175 -35.58 3.53 11.12
N GLY A 176 -35.73 3.79 12.43
CA GLY A 176 -34.91 3.21 13.48
C GLY A 176 -34.94 1.68 13.50
N ILE A 177 -36.11 1.05 13.26
CA ILE A 177 -36.22 -0.41 13.18
C ILE A 177 -35.43 -0.97 11.98
N PHE A 178 -35.58 -0.36 10.80
CA PHE A 178 -34.83 -0.78 9.60
C PHE A 178 -33.33 -0.49 9.75
N ALA A 179 -32.96 0.62 10.38
CA ALA A 179 -31.57 0.95 10.70
C ALA A 179 -30.94 -0.08 11.64
N SER A 180 -31.65 -0.49 12.69
CA SER A 180 -31.18 -1.55 13.62
C SER A 180 -31.02 -2.89 12.92
N ALA A 181 -31.95 -3.26 12.03
CA ALA A 181 -31.82 -4.46 11.22
C ALA A 181 -30.58 -4.39 10.29
N ASN A 182 -30.33 -3.22 9.70
CA ASN A 182 -29.15 -2.99 8.87
C ASN A 182 -27.85 -3.07 9.70
N SER A 183 -27.84 -2.49 10.90
CA SER A 183 -26.70 -2.55 11.83
C SER A 183 -26.38 -3.99 12.18
N PHE A 184 -27.38 -4.80 12.55
CA PHE A 184 -27.18 -6.21 12.85
C PHE A 184 -26.52 -6.99 11.69
N LEU A 185 -26.96 -6.72 10.45
CA LEU A 185 -26.36 -7.36 9.28
C LEU A 185 -24.92 -6.89 9.01
N ILE A 186 -24.62 -5.61 9.26
CA ILE A 186 -23.25 -5.07 9.19
C ILE A 186 -22.37 -5.69 10.28
N ASP A 187 -22.85 -5.78 11.51
CA ASP A 187 -22.13 -6.38 12.64
C ASP A 187 -21.85 -7.87 12.39
N PHE A 188 -22.84 -8.60 11.88
CA PHE A 188 -22.66 -9.99 11.45
C PHE A 188 -21.63 -10.09 10.32
N LEU A 189 -21.72 -9.22 9.31
CA LEU A 189 -20.77 -9.21 8.20
C LEU A 189 -19.34 -8.97 8.71
N TYR A 190 -19.15 -8.00 9.60
CA TYR A 190 -17.86 -7.68 10.20
C TYR A 190 -17.32 -8.86 11.01
N TYR A 191 -18.15 -9.45 11.87
CA TYR A 191 -17.80 -10.64 12.64
C TYR A 191 -17.38 -11.80 11.73
N PHE A 192 -18.16 -12.08 10.68
CA PHE A 192 -17.90 -13.16 9.74
C PHE A 192 -16.59 -12.96 8.98
N VAL A 193 -16.37 -11.76 8.43
CA VAL A 193 -15.15 -11.42 7.70
C VAL A 193 -13.93 -11.53 8.62
N ASN A 194 -14.00 -10.97 9.83
CA ASN A 194 -12.90 -11.02 10.79
C ASN A 194 -12.54 -12.46 11.20
N LYS A 195 -13.54 -13.32 11.42
CA LYS A 195 -13.30 -14.74 11.74
C LYS A 195 -12.67 -15.51 10.60
N ILE A 196 -13.08 -15.24 9.36
CA ILE A 196 -12.53 -15.92 8.19
C ILE A 196 -11.12 -15.41 7.85
N SER A 197 -10.83 -14.13 8.05
CA SER A 197 -9.49 -13.58 7.80
C SER A 197 -8.43 -14.10 8.77
N GLN A 198 -8.83 -14.61 9.94
CA GLN A 198 -7.94 -15.22 10.93
C GLN A 198 -7.51 -16.66 10.57
N LEU A 199 -8.09 -17.26 9.53
CA LEU A 199 -7.69 -18.59 9.10
C LEU A 199 -6.33 -18.54 8.40
N ASP A 200 -5.45 -19.49 8.71
CA ASP A 200 -4.07 -19.57 8.18
C ASP A 200 -3.99 -19.60 6.65
N PHE A 201 -5.05 -20.10 5.99
CA PHE A 201 -5.16 -20.22 4.53
C PHE A 201 -6.08 -19.17 3.91
N SER A 202 -6.48 -18.14 4.66
CA SER A 202 -7.38 -17.08 4.17
C SER A 202 -6.81 -16.35 2.94
N TYR A 203 -5.48 -16.17 2.91
CA TYR A 203 -4.74 -15.69 1.76
C TYR A 203 -3.38 -16.37 1.63
N ILE A 204 -2.85 -16.36 0.42
CA ILE A 204 -1.46 -16.72 0.12
C ILE A 204 -0.70 -15.42 -0.14
N ALA A 205 0.40 -15.21 0.57
CA ALA A 205 1.26 -14.06 0.36
C ALA A 205 2.20 -14.31 -0.84
N ILE A 206 2.20 -13.39 -1.80
CA ILE A 206 3.01 -13.47 -3.02
C ILE A 206 3.71 -12.13 -3.18
N TYR A 207 5.01 -12.09 -2.91
CA TYR A 207 5.84 -10.87 -2.93
C TYR A 207 6.72 -10.75 -4.18
N TYR A 208 6.78 -11.82 -4.98
CA TYR A 208 7.60 -11.95 -6.18
C TYR A 208 6.69 -12.14 -7.39
N PHE A 209 6.08 -11.04 -7.83
CA PHE A 209 5.21 -11.04 -9.00
C PHE A 209 5.35 -9.69 -9.72
N SER A 210 6.00 -9.74 -10.88
CA SER A 210 6.29 -8.57 -11.69
C SER A 210 5.11 -8.18 -12.58
N THR A 211 5.21 -7.01 -13.21
CA THR A 211 4.28 -6.61 -14.28
C THR A 211 4.37 -7.56 -15.48
N LEU A 212 5.59 -8.05 -15.78
CA LEU A 212 5.81 -9.00 -16.87
C LEU A 212 5.11 -10.34 -16.60
N ASP A 213 5.12 -10.83 -15.37
CA ASP A 213 4.37 -12.03 -14.96
C ASP A 213 2.87 -11.84 -15.18
N GLY A 214 2.35 -10.65 -14.87
CA GLY A 214 0.97 -10.28 -15.16
C GLY A 214 0.63 -10.28 -16.66
N ILE A 215 1.52 -9.76 -17.50
CA ILE A 215 1.35 -9.78 -18.96
C ILE A 215 1.36 -11.23 -19.48
N ILE A 216 2.32 -12.03 -19.04
CA ILE A 216 2.43 -13.45 -19.40
C ILE A 216 1.16 -14.20 -18.97
N TYR A 217 0.68 -13.96 -17.76
CA TYR A 217 -0.57 -14.52 -17.26
C TYR A 217 -1.77 -14.21 -18.17
N TYR A 218 -1.97 -12.95 -18.54
CA TYR A 218 -3.05 -12.58 -19.46
C TYR A 218 -2.86 -13.14 -20.86
N ALA A 219 -1.62 -13.23 -21.35
CA ALA A 219 -1.30 -13.85 -22.64
C ALA A 219 -1.69 -15.33 -22.63
N PHE A 220 -1.38 -16.07 -21.56
CA PHE A 220 -1.79 -17.46 -21.42
C PHE A 220 -3.31 -17.62 -21.32
N ILE A 221 -4.01 -16.80 -20.54
CA ILE A 221 -5.48 -16.86 -20.47
C ILE A 221 -6.11 -16.55 -21.83
N SER A 222 -5.56 -15.58 -22.54
CA SER A 222 -6.00 -15.22 -23.89
C SER A 222 -5.77 -16.36 -24.87
N LEU A 223 -4.61 -17.02 -24.79
CA LEU A 223 -4.28 -18.20 -25.59
C LEU A 223 -5.24 -19.36 -25.27
N ILE A 224 -5.44 -19.71 -24.00
CA ILE A 224 -6.40 -20.75 -23.58
C ILE A 224 -7.80 -20.43 -24.10
N SER A 225 -8.21 -19.16 -23.99
CA SER A 225 -9.51 -18.70 -24.46
C SER A 225 -9.63 -18.81 -25.98
N TYR A 226 -8.58 -18.47 -26.73
CA TYR A 226 -8.53 -18.58 -28.19
C TYR A 226 -8.55 -20.05 -28.65
N LEU A 227 -7.71 -20.91 -28.06
CA LEU A 227 -7.68 -22.35 -28.37
C LEU A 227 -9.04 -23.02 -28.12
N SER A 228 -9.77 -22.57 -27.09
CA SER A 228 -11.12 -23.06 -26.79
C SER A 228 -12.17 -22.65 -27.82
N ILE A 229 -11.99 -21.50 -28.48
CA ILE A 229 -12.87 -21.05 -29.56
C ILE A 229 -12.60 -21.88 -30.82
N LEU A 230 -11.33 -22.19 -31.10
CA LEU A 230 -10.93 -23.01 -32.25
C LEU A 230 -11.30 -24.50 -32.13
N GLY A 231 -11.83 -24.94 -30.97
CA GLY A 231 -12.20 -26.34 -30.76
C GLY A 231 -11.00 -27.30 -30.69
N ILE A 232 -9.81 -26.78 -30.39
CA ILE A 232 -8.58 -27.59 -30.31
C ILE A 232 -8.70 -28.61 -29.17
N ASN A 233 -8.08 -29.78 -29.36
CA ASN A 233 -8.19 -30.95 -28.50
C ASN A 233 -7.96 -30.62 -27.01
N ARG A 234 -8.81 -31.18 -26.14
CA ARG A 234 -8.71 -31.01 -24.68
C ARG A 234 -7.34 -31.39 -24.11
N LYS A 235 -6.59 -32.24 -24.82
CA LYS A 235 -5.22 -32.62 -24.46
C LYS A 235 -4.25 -31.43 -24.39
N THR A 236 -4.46 -30.37 -25.16
CA THR A 236 -3.63 -29.16 -25.13
C THR A 236 -3.75 -28.41 -23.81
N TYR A 237 -4.92 -28.45 -23.14
CA TYR A 237 -5.09 -27.84 -21.81
C TYR A 237 -4.26 -28.55 -20.73
N TYR A 238 -4.05 -29.87 -20.85
CA TYR A 238 -3.21 -30.62 -19.92
C TYR A 238 -1.72 -30.24 -20.00
N VAL A 239 -1.31 -29.50 -21.03
CA VAL A 239 0.06 -28.97 -21.16
C VAL A 239 0.10 -27.49 -20.78
N VAL A 240 -0.85 -26.69 -21.26
CA VAL A 240 -0.87 -25.23 -21.03
C VAL A 240 -1.22 -24.86 -19.59
N ILE A 241 -2.15 -25.57 -18.94
CA ILE A 241 -2.55 -25.26 -17.55
C ILE A 241 -1.40 -25.56 -16.57
N PRO A 242 -0.71 -26.71 -16.62
CA PRO A 242 0.46 -26.92 -15.76
C PRO A 242 1.58 -25.93 -16.04
N LEU A 243 1.83 -25.54 -17.29
CA LEU A 243 2.83 -24.50 -17.60
C LEU A 243 2.45 -23.13 -17.02
N LEU A 244 1.18 -22.75 -17.06
CA LEU A 244 0.67 -21.55 -16.38
C LEU A 244 0.83 -21.67 -14.85
N VAL A 245 0.47 -22.81 -14.27
CA VAL A 245 0.58 -23.05 -12.82
C VAL A 245 2.04 -23.10 -12.37
N ILE A 246 2.94 -23.66 -13.17
CA ILE A 246 4.38 -23.65 -12.94
C ILE A 246 4.93 -22.24 -13.11
N SER A 247 4.48 -21.47 -14.10
CA SER A 247 4.85 -20.06 -14.27
C SER A 247 4.38 -19.19 -13.10
N LEU A 248 3.18 -19.43 -12.58
CA LEU A 248 2.63 -18.73 -11.42
C LEU A 248 3.22 -19.23 -10.09
N GLY A 249 3.59 -20.51 -10.01
CA GLY A 249 4.12 -21.18 -8.83
C GLY A 249 5.63 -21.06 -8.65
N ASN A 250 6.37 -20.77 -9.73
CA ASN A 250 7.82 -20.56 -9.68
C ASN A 250 8.24 -19.14 -9.31
N PHE A 251 7.31 -18.23 -8.98
CA PHE A 251 7.65 -16.88 -8.52
C PHE A 251 8.72 -16.23 -9.42
N ILE A 252 8.52 -16.27 -10.74
CA ILE A 252 9.65 -16.11 -11.66
C ILE A 252 10.21 -14.69 -11.58
N THR A 253 11.44 -14.60 -11.09
CA THR A 253 12.30 -13.41 -11.00
C THR A 253 12.86 -13.03 -12.37
N LEU A 254 11.99 -12.86 -13.39
CA LEU A 254 12.43 -12.55 -14.76
C LEU A 254 13.06 -11.16 -14.88
N ASP A 255 12.70 -10.23 -14.00
CA ASP A 255 13.18 -8.85 -14.00
C ASP A 255 13.83 -8.38 -12.68
N ASP A 256 13.69 -9.14 -11.58
CA ASP A 256 14.20 -8.71 -10.26
C ASP A 256 15.74 -8.64 -10.24
N LYS A 257 16.28 -7.47 -10.56
CA LYS A 257 17.68 -7.14 -10.27
C LYS A 257 17.85 -7.04 -8.76
N LYS A 258 18.96 -7.55 -8.24
CA LYS A 258 19.29 -7.45 -6.81
C LYS A 258 19.52 -5.99 -6.42
N LEU A 259 18.45 -5.33 -5.94
CA LEU A 259 18.43 -3.92 -5.53
C LEU A 259 19.52 -3.58 -4.49
N LEU A 260 19.72 -4.48 -3.53
CA LEU A 260 20.69 -4.32 -2.45
C LEU A 260 21.83 -5.34 -2.61
N PRO A 261 22.94 -4.99 -3.29
CA PRO A 261 24.04 -5.91 -3.53
C PRO A 261 24.68 -6.41 -2.23
N ASP A 262 25.33 -7.57 -2.30
CA ASP A 262 26.09 -8.09 -1.15
C ASP A 262 27.46 -7.40 -1.05
N ARG A 263 28.06 -7.44 0.15
CA ARG A 263 29.40 -6.91 0.43
C ARG A 263 29.58 -5.39 0.22
N LYS A 264 28.49 -4.66 0.03
CA LYS A 264 28.45 -3.20 -0.03
C LYS A 264 27.48 -2.67 1.02
N LEU A 265 27.69 -1.43 1.46
CA LEU A 265 26.70 -0.72 2.26
C LEU A 265 25.63 -0.18 1.31
N SER A 266 24.37 -0.53 1.54
CA SER A 266 23.23 0.02 0.79
C SER A 266 22.33 0.78 1.73
N ILE A 267 21.95 2.00 1.36
CA ILE A 267 20.99 2.85 2.06
C ILE A 267 19.84 3.11 1.10
N MET A 268 18.65 2.68 1.48
CA MET A 268 17.41 2.91 0.74
C MET A 268 16.52 3.83 1.57
N ALA A 269 16.31 5.06 1.12
CA ALA A 269 15.20 5.86 1.60
C ALA A 269 13.92 5.28 0.98
N VAL A 270 13.07 4.71 1.83
CA VAL A 270 11.81 4.07 1.42
C VAL A 270 10.78 5.18 1.20
N ASP A 271 10.06 5.12 0.08
CA ASP A 271 8.93 6.02 -0.14
C ASP A 271 7.75 5.60 0.74
N VAL A 272 7.67 6.24 1.91
CA VAL A 272 6.62 6.04 2.91
C VAL A 272 5.57 7.15 2.90
N GLY A 273 5.60 8.02 1.86
CA GLY A 273 4.84 9.25 1.85
C GLY A 273 5.42 10.28 2.82
N GLN A 274 4.56 10.90 3.63
CA GLN A 274 5.02 11.84 4.66
C GLN A 274 5.57 11.06 5.87
N GLY A 275 6.86 11.25 6.15
CA GLY A 275 7.59 10.58 7.22
C GLY A 275 8.95 10.07 6.78
N ASP A 276 9.69 9.46 7.69
CA ASP A 276 11.00 8.86 7.41
C ASP A 276 10.98 7.34 7.44
N SER A 277 11.71 6.72 6.52
CA SER A 277 12.17 5.35 6.69
C SER A 277 13.39 5.07 5.82
N PHE A 278 14.48 4.60 6.46
CA PHE A 278 15.73 4.28 5.80
C PHE A 278 16.12 2.83 6.09
N LEU A 279 16.04 1.99 5.07
CA LEU A 279 16.49 0.61 5.12
C LEU A 279 17.99 0.55 4.79
N ILE A 280 18.76 -0.06 5.69
CA ILE A 280 20.22 -0.14 5.57
C ILE A 280 20.61 -1.61 5.52
N LYS A 281 21.29 -2.00 4.44
CA LYS A 281 21.93 -3.32 4.33
C LYS A 281 23.43 -3.14 4.47
N PHE A 282 23.99 -3.66 5.54
CA PHE A 282 25.43 -3.66 5.79
C PHE A 282 26.16 -4.67 4.88
N PRO A 283 27.48 -4.51 4.66
CA PRO A 283 28.26 -5.41 3.81
C PRO A 283 28.18 -6.89 4.20
N ASN A 284 27.99 -7.19 5.50
CA ASN A 284 27.82 -8.54 6.02
C ASN A 284 26.36 -9.04 6.01
N SER A 285 25.47 -8.36 5.28
CA SER A 285 24.04 -8.67 5.13
C SER A 285 23.18 -8.47 6.38
N LYS A 286 23.73 -7.87 7.43
CA LYS A 286 22.94 -7.37 8.56
C LYS A 286 22.06 -6.21 8.11
N ILE A 287 20.86 -6.13 8.67
CA ILE A 287 19.85 -5.15 8.27
C ILE A 287 19.58 -4.19 9.42
N ALA A 288 19.58 -2.91 9.12
CA ALA A 288 19.05 -1.88 10.00
C ALA A 288 17.89 -1.12 9.34
N LEU A 289 17.01 -0.58 10.17
CA LEU A 289 15.93 0.29 9.76
C LEU A 289 15.95 1.54 10.64
N ILE A 290 16.05 2.73 10.05
CA ILE A 290 15.88 4.01 10.75
C ILE A 290 14.50 4.54 10.41
N ASP A 291 13.63 4.63 11.41
CA ASP A 291 12.22 5.00 11.30
C ASP A 291 11.41 4.11 10.32
N ALA A 292 10.09 4.18 10.42
CA ALA A 292 9.15 3.31 9.72
C ALA A 292 7.89 4.03 9.21
N GLY A 293 7.97 5.35 9.03
CA GLY A 293 6.88 6.15 8.49
C GLY A 293 5.60 6.15 9.33
N ASN A 294 4.53 6.67 8.72
CA ASN A 294 3.30 7.03 9.41
C ASN A 294 2.40 5.86 9.83
N TYR A 295 1.71 6.04 10.94
CA TYR A 295 0.58 5.22 11.39
C TYR A 295 -0.68 6.07 11.60
N THR A 296 -1.81 5.55 11.13
CA THR A 296 -3.17 6.06 11.35
C THR A 296 -4.13 4.88 11.55
N GLU A 297 -5.35 5.15 12.01
CA GLU A 297 -6.40 4.13 12.15
C GLU A 297 -6.66 3.32 10.86
N TYR A 298 -6.42 3.91 9.69
CA TYR A 298 -6.73 3.29 8.40
C TYR A 298 -5.50 2.86 7.60
N PHE A 299 -4.31 3.25 8.04
CA PHE A 299 -3.07 3.06 7.29
C PHE A 299 -1.87 2.92 8.21
N ASP A 300 -1.16 1.81 8.06
CA ASP A 300 0.09 1.51 8.76
C ASP A 300 1.19 1.28 7.72
N THR A 301 2.22 2.10 7.76
CA THR A 301 3.37 2.02 6.85
C THR A 301 4.17 0.73 7.04
N GLY A 302 4.34 0.27 8.28
CA GLY A 302 5.03 -0.96 8.61
C GLY A 302 4.39 -2.17 7.96
N ASP A 303 3.06 -2.28 8.09
CA ASP A 303 2.27 -3.37 7.49
C ASP A 303 2.18 -3.28 5.96
N ARG A 304 1.94 -2.08 5.42
CA ARG A 304 1.58 -1.92 4.01
C ARG A 304 2.73 -1.65 3.06
N ILE A 305 3.85 -1.10 3.56
CA ILE A 305 4.99 -0.71 2.74
C ILE A 305 6.24 -1.48 3.16
N ILE A 306 6.66 -1.36 4.41
CA ILE A 306 7.98 -1.85 4.84
C ILE A 306 8.00 -3.38 4.88
N PHE A 307 7.04 -4.03 5.52
CA PHE A 307 7.03 -5.49 5.59
C PHE A 307 6.97 -6.16 4.21
N PRO A 308 6.07 -5.76 3.28
CA PRO A 308 6.09 -6.29 1.91
C PRO A 308 7.40 -6.02 1.17
N LEU A 309 8.00 -4.83 1.33
CA LEU A 309 9.31 -4.50 0.75
C LEU A 309 10.40 -5.44 1.27
N LEU A 310 10.48 -5.66 2.59
CA LEU A 310 11.45 -6.59 3.19
C LEU A 310 11.27 -8.00 2.63
N LYS A 311 10.03 -8.48 2.50
CA LYS A 311 9.74 -9.79 1.92
C LYS A 311 10.14 -9.90 0.46
N ARG A 312 9.91 -8.86 -0.35
CA ARG A 312 10.37 -8.79 -1.74
C ARG A 312 11.90 -8.77 -1.85
N LEU A 313 12.59 -8.14 -0.90
CA LEU A 313 14.06 -8.11 -0.84
C LEU A 313 14.66 -9.40 -0.24
N GLY A 314 13.85 -10.39 0.14
CA GLY A 314 14.30 -11.61 0.81
C GLY A 314 14.83 -11.38 2.22
N ILE A 315 14.46 -10.26 2.86
CA ILE A 315 14.87 -9.89 4.21
C ILE A 315 13.83 -10.41 5.21
N ASN A 316 14.29 -11.26 6.12
CA ASN A 316 13.42 -11.89 7.11
C ASN A 316 13.48 -11.25 8.50
N ARG A 317 14.50 -10.44 8.77
CA ARG A 317 14.72 -9.81 10.08
C ARG A 317 15.40 -8.45 9.92
N ILE A 318 15.11 -7.56 10.86
CA ILE A 318 15.78 -6.30 11.10
C ILE A 318 16.66 -6.52 12.33
N ASP A 319 17.97 -6.51 12.14
CA ASP A 319 18.92 -6.72 13.22
C ASP A 319 18.95 -5.52 14.17
N TYR A 320 18.79 -4.30 13.64
CA TYR A 320 18.72 -3.06 14.42
C TYR A 320 17.62 -2.14 13.90
N ALA A 321 16.63 -1.83 14.72
CA ALA A 321 15.70 -0.75 14.46
C ALA A 321 16.14 0.49 15.26
N PHE A 322 16.07 1.65 14.62
CA PHE A 322 16.45 2.94 15.15
C PHE A 322 15.24 3.86 15.04
N ILE A 323 14.76 4.39 16.16
CA ILE A 323 13.71 5.41 16.14
C ILE A 323 14.39 6.76 16.36
N SER A 324 14.11 7.76 15.53
CA SER A 324 14.61 9.13 15.76
C SER A 324 13.84 9.80 16.91
N HIS A 325 12.52 9.88 16.79
CA HIS A 325 11.61 10.41 17.80
C HIS A 325 10.22 9.76 17.68
N LEU A 326 9.35 10.01 18.65
CA LEU A 326 8.07 9.30 18.77
C LEU A 326 6.91 10.00 18.06
N ASP A 327 7.13 10.70 16.95
CA ASP A 327 6.02 11.17 16.12
C ASP A 327 5.58 10.11 15.11
N THR A 328 4.28 10.09 14.82
CA THR A 328 3.65 8.94 14.17
C THR A 328 4.23 8.66 12.80
N ASP A 329 4.71 9.68 12.10
CA ASP A 329 5.41 9.63 10.81
C ASP A 329 6.87 9.15 10.88
N HIS A 330 7.34 8.76 12.07
CA HIS A 330 8.65 8.17 12.30
C HIS A 330 8.52 6.77 12.91
N PHE A 331 8.04 6.64 14.14
CA PHE A 331 8.00 5.33 14.81
C PHE A 331 6.75 4.50 14.45
N GLY A 332 5.73 5.08 13.82
CA GLY A 332 4.40 4.46 13.69
C GLY A 332 4.43 3.05 13.10
N GLY A 333 5.10 2.88 11.96
CA GLY A 333 5.24 1.56 11.33
C GLY A 333 6.04 0.53 12.14
N ILE A 334 6.86 0.94 13.11
CA ILE A 334 7.66 0.01 13.94
C ILE A 334 6.74 -0.92 14.74
N ILE A 335 5.56 -0.45 15.16
CA ILE A 335 4.59 -1.22 15.97
C ILE A 335 4.21 -2.52 15.26
N SER A 336 3.83 -2.44 13.98
CA SER A 336 3.49 -3.63 13.20
C SER A 336 4.67 -4.55 12.97
N LEU A 337 5.88 -4.01 12.79
CA LEU A 337 7.09 -4.82 12.61
C LEU A 337 7.49 -5.56 13.91
N ILE A 338 7.23 -4.97 15.07
CA ILE A 338 7.35 -5.63 16.38
C ILE A 338 6.35 -6.76 16.50
N ASN A 339 5.08 -6.53 16.16
CA ASN A 339 4.03 -7.54 16.20
C ASN A 339 4.33 -8.72 15.26
N TYR A 340 5.03 -8.48 14.15
CA TYR A 340 5.52 -9.52 13.26
C TYR A 340 6.75 -10.28 13.78
N GLY A 341 7.35 -9.85 14.89
CA GLY A 341 8.52 -10.48 15.49
C GLY A 341 9.78 -10.40 14.63
N ILE A 342 9.88 -9.39 13.75
CA ILE A 342 11.01 -9.26 12.82
C ILE A 342 12.10 -8.31 13.32
N ILE A 343 11.89 -7.58 14.42
CA ILE A 343 12.88 -6.66 15.01
C ILE A 343 13.63 -7.36 16.14
N ASN A 344 14.96 -7.47 16.01
CA ASN A 344 15.80 -8.12 17.02
C ASN A 344 16.19 -7.18 18.16
N LYS A 345 16.52 -5.92 17.84
CA LYS A 345 16.96 -4.93 18.82
C LYS A 345 16.55 -3.54 18.37
N LEU A 346 16.05 -2.75 19.32
CA LEU A 346 15.60 -1.37 19.10
C LEU A 346 16.55 -0.37 19.77
N TYR A 347 16.69 0.80 19.18
CA TYR A 347 17.35 1.95 19.78
C TYR A 347 16.40 3.15 19.78
N LEU A 348 16.34 3.84 20.91
CA LEU A 348 15.36 4.89 21.19
C LEU A 348 16.05 6.21 21.57
N PRO A 349 15.45 7.37 21.24
CA PRO A 349 15.82 8.63 21.89
C PRO A 349 15.55 8.56 23.39
N LEU A 350 16.17 9.45 24.16
CA LEU A 350 15.81 9.62 25.56
C LEU A 350 14.31 9.90 25.68
N GLN A 351 13.72 9.31 26.71
CA GLN A 351 12.33 9.54 27.07
C GLN A 351 12.05 11.04 27.21
N ASP A 352 11.07 11.52 26.45
CA ASP A 352 10.42 12.78 26.79
C ASP A 352 9.41 12.52 27.92
N SER A 353 9.05 13.55 28.69
CA SER A 353 8.07 13.41 29.78
C SER A 353 6.63 13.20 29.27
N SER A 354 6.45 12.72 28.04
CA SER A 354 5.14 12.50 27.44
C SER A 354 4.57 11.13 27.78
N ILE A 355 3.25 11.07 27.84
CA ILE A 355 2.49 9.81 28.02
C ILE A 355 2.81 8.82 26.87
N LYS A 356 3.13 9.34 25.69
CA LYS A 356 3.42 8.53 24.50
C LYS A 356 4.67 7.65 24.71
N SER A 357 5.73 8.21 25.29
CA SER A 357 6.95 7.47 25.62
C SER A 357 6.69 6.33 26.61
N VAL A 358 5.90 6.59 27.66
CA VAL A 358 5.55 5.59 28.68
C VAL A 358 4.77 4.43 28.06
N ILE A 359 3.71 4.74 27.30
CA ILE A 359 2.89 3.71 26.62
C ILE A 359 3.74 2.86 25.67
N PHE A 360 4.66 3.49 24.94
CA PHE A 360 5.51 2.77 24.00
C PHE A 360 6.48 1.83 24.70
N GLU A 361 7.08 2.23 25.82
CA GLU A 361 7.94 1.35 26.62
C GLU A 361 7.18 0.18 27.25
N GLU A 362 5.96 0.41 27.76
CA GLU A 362 5.09 -0.66 28.24
C GLU A 362 4.82 -1.67 27.13
N PHE A 363 4.49 -1.20 25.92
CA PHE A 363 4.31 -2.04 24.74
C PHE A 363 5.57 -2.86 24.39
N LEU A 364 6.76 -2.27 24.48
CA LEU A 364 8.03 -2.98 24.25
C LEU A 364 8.28 -4.07 25.28
N GLN A 365 7.95 -3.81 26.56
CA GLN A 365 8.06 -4.78 27.65
C GLN A 365 7.08 -5.95 27.46
N GLU A 366 5.82 -5.67 27.13
CA GLU A 366 4.80 -6.67 26.85
C GLU A 366 5.20 -7.61 25.69
N ASN A 367 5.85 -7.06 24.66
CA ASN A 367 6.33 -7.80 23.50
C ASN A 367 7.75 -8.36 23.65
N ASN A 368 8.40 -8.19 24.80
CA ASN A 368 9.76 -8.64 25.09
C ASN A 368 10.80 -8.18 24.05
N VAL A 369 10.67 -6.95 23.54
CA VAL A 369 11.59 -6.39 22.55
C VAL A 369 12.81 -5.80 23.25
N PRO A 370 14.04 -6.29 23.00
CA PRO A 370 15.24 -5.68 23.57
C PRO A 370 15.45 -4.28 23.02
N TYR A 371 15.63 -3.29 23.90
CA TYR A 371 15.89 -1.90 23.49
C TYR A 371 17.01 -1.26 24.30
N ASN A 372 17.68 -0.28 23.69
CA ASN A 372 18.66 0.60 24.32
C ASN A 372 18.33 2.06 24.03
N TYR A 373 18.67 2.96 24.94
CA TYR A 373 18.67 4.39 24.63
C TYR A 373 19.92 4.79 23.84
N TYR A 374 19.80 5.78 22.96
CA TYR A 374 20.97 6.44 22.40
C TYR A 374 21.80 7.07 23.52
N SER A 375 23.11 6.95 23.38
CA SER A 375 24.09 7.69 24.16
C SER A 375 25.31 7.95 23.29
N ASP A 376 26.10 8.96 23.62
CA ASP A 376 27.31 9.39 22.89
C ASP A 376 28.35 8.25 22.82
N ASN A 377 28.13 7.34 21.88
CA ASN A 377 28.84 6.08 21.73
C ASN A 377 28.78 5.61 20.26
N TYR A 378 29.45 4.50 19.97
CA TYR A 378 29.34 3.85 18.68
C TYR A 378 29.44 2.34 18.81
N PHE A 379 28.98 1.65 17.78
CA PHE A 379 29.28 0.24 17.58
C PHE A 379 29.67 -0.03 16.13
N GLU A 380 30.26 -1.19 15.88
CA GLU A 380 30.69 -1.61 14.55
C GLU A 380 29.77 -2.72 14.03
N GLU A 381 29.40 -2.64 12.75
CA GLU A 381 28.69 -3.70 12.03
C GLU A 381 29.38 -3.97 10.69
N GLY A 382 29.98 -5.16 10.59
CA GLY A 382 30.95 -5.47 9.55
C GLY A 382 32.08 -4.45 9.51
N ASN A 383 32.25 -3.77 8.37
CA ASN A 383 33.26 -2.72 8.19
C ASN A 383 32.63 -1.30 8.24
N SER A 384 31.53 -1.14 8.95
CA SER A 384 30.84 0.15 9.11
C SER A 384 30.77 0.50 10.59
N LYS A 385 30.99 1.77 10.91
CA LYS A 385 30.84 2.31 12.27
C LYS A 385 29.56 3.11 12.36
N ILE A 386 28.75 2.86 13.37
CA ILE A 386 27.48 3.53 13.63
C ILE A 386 27.66 4.34 14.90
N TYR A 387 27.74 5.66 14.78
CA TYR A 387 27.86 6.60 15.88
C TYR A 387 26.49 7.19 16.22
N PHE A 388 26.20 7.32 17.51
CA PHE A 388 25.05 8.06 18.01
C PHE A 388 25.51 9.41 18.56
N LEU A 389 24.99 10.50 18.00
CA LEU A 389 25.38 11.86 18.38
C LEU A 389 24.36 12.47 19.33
N SER A 390 24.14 11.79 20.46
CA SER A 390 23.16 12.16 21.48
C SER A 390 23.87 12.29 22.83
N ASP A 391 24.21 13.52 23.23
CA ASP A 391 24.86 13.79 24.52
C ASP A 391 23.82 13.84 25.63
N THR A 392 23.49 12.66 26.15
CA THR A 392 22.51 12.48 27.23
C THR A 392 22.97 13.02 28.58
N THR A 393 24.20 13.53 28.68
CA THR A 393 24.74 14.17 29.89
C THR A 393 24.60 15.69 29.88
N SER A 394 24.29 16.28 28.72
CA SER A 394 24.11 17.72 28.56
C SER A 394 22.73 18.18 29.05
N GLN A 395 22.71 19.17 29.95
CA GLN A 395 21.45 19.77 30.41
C GLN A 395 20.69 20.47 29.27
N GLU A 396 21.42 21.04 28.29
CA GLU A 396 20.83 21.64 27.08
C GLU A 396 20.04 20.57 26.31
N TYR A 397 20.65 19.40 26.07
CA TYR A 397 20.01 18.28 25.38
C TYR A 397 18.81 17.72 26.14
N LEU A 398 18.91 17.59 27.47
CA LEU A 398 17.81 17.10 28.31
C LEU A 398 16.56 18.02 28.26
N ASN A 399 16.75 19.30 27.97
CA ASN A 399 15.67 20.29 27.92
C ASN A 399 15.02 20.42 26.52
N PHE A 400 15.58 19.78 25.49
CA PHE A 400 15.02 19.79 24.14
C PHE A 400 13.61 19.17 24.08
N ASP A 401 12.82 19.63 23.12
CA ASP A 401 11.56 18.99 22.73
C ASP A 401 11.80 17.67 21.98
N SER A 402 10.72 16.99 21.59
CA SER A 402 10.80 15.66 20.96
C SER A 402 11.62 15.69 19.65
N ASN A 403 11.39 16.71 18.81
CA ASN A 403 12.07 16.87 17.53
C ASN A 403 13.57 17.12 17.72
N ASN A 404 13.94 18.03 18.61
CA ASN A 404 15.34 18.33 18.90
C ASN A 404 16.05 17.22 19.70
N LYS A 405 15.30 16.30 20.33
CA LYS A 405 15.82 15.05 20.91
C LYS A 405 15.92 13.90 19.91
N SER A 406 15.69 14.15 18.61
CA SER A 406 15.86 13.15 17.56
C SER A 406 17.17 12.38 17.72
N GLY A 407 17.09 11.05 17.59
CA GLY A 407 18.26 10.18 17.51
C GLY A 407 19.10 10.51 16.29
N ILE A 408 20.27 11.13 16.51
CA ILE A 408 21.20 11.50 15.44
C ILE A 408 22.17 10.35 15.20
N ILE A 409 22.17 9.83 13.98
CA ILE A 409 22.97 8.67 13.59
C ILE A 409 23.96 9.06 12.51
N LYS A 410 25.25 8.80 12.73
CA LYS A 410 26.28 8.91 11.70
C LYS A 410 26.83 7.53 11.38
N ILE A 411 26.75 7.12 10.11
CA ILE A 411 27.33 5.87 9.62
C ILE A 411 28.58 6.19 8.82
N VAL A 412 29.71 5.57 9.17
CA VAL A 412 30.98 5.68 8.43
C VAL A 412 31.33 4.32 7.85
N HIS A 413 31.48 4.25 6.53
CA HIS A 413 31.89 3.05 5.81
C HIS A 413 33.08 3.38 4.89
N GLY A 414 34.27 2.91 5.27
CA GLY A 414 35.51 3.30 4.58
C GLY A 414 35.72 4.82 4.65
N LYS A 415 35.75 5.47 3.48
CA LYS A 415 35.82 6.93 3.32
C LYS A 415 34.46 7.60 3.17
N ASN A 416 33.38 6.83 3.05
CA ASN A 416 32.04 7.37 2.87
C ASN A 416 31.33 7.51 4.21
N SER A 417 30.44 8.49 4.30
CA SER A 417 29.76 8.87 5.53
C SER A 417 28.35 9.39 5.28
N PHE A 418 27.44 9.04 6.19
CA PHE A 418 26.01 9.29 6.07
C PHE A 418 25.51 9.82 7.41
N LEU A 419 24.79 10.95 7.40
CA LEU A 419 24.25 11.60 8.59
C LEU A 419 22.73 11.64 8.54
N PHE A 420 22.10 11.01 9.52
CA PHE A 420 20.65 10.98 9.72
C PHE A 420 20.32 11.82 10.94
N VAL A 421 19.55 12.89 10.74
CA VAL A 421 19.27 13.87 11.80
C VAL A 421 17.82 13.86 12.28
N GLY A 422 16.98 12.95 11.77
CA GLY A 422 15.55 12.97 12.06
C GLY A 422 14.97 14.36 11.82
N ASP A 423 14.20 14.84 12.79
CA ASP A 423 13.51 16.12 12.71
C ASP A 423 14.18 17.21 13.56
N ALA A 424 15.48 17.06 13.79
CA ALA A 424 16.30 18.04 14.48
C ALA A 424 16.18 19.43 13.83
N GLU A 425 15.80 20.42 14.64
CA GLU A 425 15.63 21.80 14.21
C GLU A 425 16.89 22.61 14.50
N HIS A 426 16.87 23.90 14.15
CA HIS A 426 18.02 24.79 14.31
C HIS A 426 18.65 24.80 15.70
N GLU A 427 17.87 24.57 16.76
CA GLU A 427 18.39 24.46 18.13
C GLU A 427 19.32 23.25 18.27
N ALA A 428 18.84 22.04 17.91
CA ALA A 428 19.65 20.84 17.91
C ALA A 428 20.84 20.93 16.93
N GLU A 429 20.66 21.54 15.75
CA GLU A 429 21.76 21.76 14.81
C GLU A 429 22.90 22.58 15.43
N ASN A 430 22.58 23.67 16.11
CA ASN A 430 23.57 24.51 16.77
C ASN A 430 24.29 23.76 17.89
N PHE A 431 23.57 22.93 18.64
CA PHE A 431 24.16 22.06 19.65
C PHE A 431 25.16 21.07 19.03
N LEU A 432 24.75 20.38 17.95
CA LEU A 432 25.59 19.44 17.22
C LEU A 432 26.87 20.11 16.70
N ILE A 433 26.76 21.30 16.11
CA ILE A 433 27.92 22.06 15.57
C ILE A 433 28.91 22.37 16.69
N LYS A 434 28.43 22.88 17.83
CA LYS A 434 29.30 23.24 18.98
C LYS A 434 30.03 22.01 19.53
N ARG A 435 29.31 20.88 19.65
CA ARG A 435 29.79 19.67 20.33
C ARG A 435 30.68 18.79 19.45
N TYR A 436 30.25 18.55 18.21
CA TYR A 436 30.87 17.57 17.31
C TYR A 436 31.72 18.20 16.20
N ARG A 437 31.49 19.49 15.89
CA ARG A 437 32.29 20.28 14.92
C ARG A 437 32.47 19.51 13.60
N ASN A 438 33.70 19.42 13.10
CA ASN A 438 34.05 18.75 11.84
C ASN A 438 33.73 17.24 11.84
N PHE A 439 33.46 16.62 13.00
CA PHE A 439 32.97 15.24 12.98
C PHE A 439 31.60 15.10 12.30
N LEU A 440 30.86 16.20 12.12
CA LEU A 440 29.61 16.23 11.35
C LEU A 440 29.82 16.14 9.84
N GLU A 441 31.01 16.41 9.31
CA GLU A 441 31.31 16.34 7.87
C GLU A 441 30.88 14.99 7.29
N SER A 442 29.92 14.97 6.37
CA SER A 442 29.32 13.74 5.85
C SER A 442 29.00 13.83 4.37
N ASP A 443 29.27 12.78 3.58
CA ASP A 443 28.99 12.78 2.13
C ASP A 443 27.49 12.87 1.82
N VAL A 444 26.66 12.26 2.66
CA VAL A 444 25.20 12.23 2.52
C VAL A 444 24.54 12.76 3.78
N LEU A 445 23.57 13.66 3.60
CA LEU A 445 22.72 14.19 4.67
C LEU A 445 21.26 13.80 4.41
N LYS A 446 20.60 13.16 5.40
CA LYS A 446 19.14 13.22 5.50
C LYS A 446 18.78 14.65 5.87
N VAL A 447 18.10 15.36 4.98
CA VAL A 447 17.69 16.76 5.21
C VAL A 447 16.71 16.79 6.38
N GLY A 448 16.97 17.66 7.36
CA GLY A 448 16.20 17.69 8.60
C GLY A 448 14.71 17.97 8.39
N HIS A 449 13.87 17.30 9.18
CA HIS A 449 12.43 17.57 9.30
C HIS A 449 11.70 17.66 7.95
N HIS A 450 11.96 16.67 7.08
CA HIS A 450 11.37 16.54 5.74
C HIS A 450 11.63 17.74 4.80
N GLY A 451 12.58 18.61 5.14
CA GLY A 451 12.83 19.88 4.47
C GLY A 451 12.01 21.07 5.00
N SER A 452 11.62 21.02 6.27
CA SER A 452 11.03 22.15 7.00
C SER A 452 11.99 23.35 7.04
N LYS A 453 11.43 24.56 6.98
CA LYS A 453 12.19 25.81 7.14
C LYS A 453 12.78 26.01 8.55
N THR A 454 12.35 25.23 9.53
CA THR A 454 12.88 25.23 10.91
C THR A 454 14.16 24.40 11.06
N SER A 455 14.57 23.71 10.00
CA SER A 455 15.73 22.83 9.97
C SER A 455 16.61 23.17 8.76
N THR A 456 17.76 22.51 8.69
CA THR A 456 18.77 22.67 7.65
C THR A 456 19.26 24.12 7.55
N SER A 457 19.81 24.65 8.65
CA SER A 457 20.42 25.99 8.67
C SER A 457 21.67 26.06 7.79
N ASN A 458 22.04 27.27 7.34
CA ASN A 458 23.26 27.47 6.54
C ASN A 458 24.52 27.04 7.30
N ASN A 459 24.66 27.41 8.57
CA ASN A 459 25.82 27.02 9.37
C ASN A 459 25.92 25.49 9.51
N PHE A 460 24.77 24.80 9.62
CA PHE A 460 24.74 23.35 9.67
C PHE A 460 25.16 22.73 8.34
N LEU A 461 24.62 23.20 7.22
CA LEU A 461 25.02 22.77 5.89
C LEU A 461 26.51 23.00 5.61
N GLU A 462 27.05 24.16 6.01
CA GLU A 462 28.48 24.48 5.86
C GLU A 462 29.35 23.55 6.71
N THR A 463 28.89 23.14 7.90
CA THR A 463 29.64 22.24 8.79
C THR A 463 29.57 20.78 8.33
N VAL A 464 28.41 20.33 7.86
CA VAL A 464 28.22 18.96 7.33
C VAL A 464 28.85 18.81 5.95
N ASN A 465 28.84 19.87 5.14
CA ASN A 465 29.35 19.94 3.78
C ASN A 465 29.01 18.72 2.90
N PRO A 466 27.71 18.35 2.78
CA PRO A 466 27.32 17.13 2.08
C PRO A 466 27.40 17.28 0.57
N LYS A 467 27.69 16.15 -0.10
CA LYS A 467 27.56 16.06 -1.56
C LYS A 467 26.11 15.79 -1.97
N TYR A 468 25.41 14.97 -1.21
CA TYR A 468 24.04 14.54 -1.49
C TYR A 468 23.10 14.87 -0.32
N GLY A 469 21.91 15.38 -0.64
CA GLY A 469 20.83 15.63 0.31
C GLY A 469 19.63 14.74 0.00
N ILE A 470 19.21 13.90 0.95
CA ILE A 470 18.01 13.07 0.81
C ILE A 470 16.86 13.71 1.59
N ILE A 471 15.75 13.96 0.90
CA ILE A 471 14.52 14.48 1.48
C ILE A 471 13.46 13.37 1.41
N SER A 472 13.04 12.89 2.57
CA SER A 472 11.84 12.03 2.70
C SER A 472 10.63 12.94 2.86
N ALA A 473 9.69 12.90 1.92
CA ALA A 473 8.46 13.69 1.96
C ALA A 473 7.38 13.03 1.10
N GLY A 474 6.11 13.34 1.42
CA GLY A 474 4.96 12.85 0.66
C GLY A 474 4.52 13.81 -0.45
N ILE A 475 3.99 13.27 -1.55
CA ILE A 475 3.37 14.06 -2.64
C ILE A 475 2.22 14.88 -2.07
N MET A 476 2.24 16.20 -2.32
CA MET A 476 1.21 17.14 -1.84
C MET A 476 0.91 17.00 -0.35
N ASN A 477 1.94 16.77 0.47
CA ASN A 477 1.77 16.71 1.92
C ASN A 477 1.22 18.02 2.47
N ARG A 478 0.45 17.92 3.57
CA ARG A 478 -0.22 19.05 4.23
C ARG A 478 0.72 20.14 4.75
N PHE A 479 2.01 19.86 4.87
CA PHE A 479 3.01 20.76 5.41
C PHE A 479 3.70 21.61 4.34
N ASN A 480 3.45 21.33 3.05
CA ASN A 480 4.18 21.89 1.92
C ASN A 480 5.70 21.68 2.04
N HIS A 481 6.10 20.52 2.55
CA HIS A 481 7.50 20.10 2.61
C HIS A 481 7.91 19.37 1.31
N PRO A 482 9.19 19.41 0.91
CA PRO A 482 10.20 20.35 1.40
C PRO A 482 9.85 21.79 1.03
N SER A 483 10.19 22.73 1.91
CA SER A 483 9.95 24.16 1.66
C SER A 483 10.84 24.68 0.53
N ASP A 484 10.33 25.64 -0.25
CA ASP A 484 11.10 26.29 -1.33
C ASP A 484 12.39 26.96 -0.81
N GLU A 485 12.38 27.42 0.44
CA GLU A 485 13.55 28.01 1.09
C GLU A 485 14.67 26.99 1.28
N VAL A 486 14.34 25.80 1.79
CA VAL A 486 15.33 24.73 1.99
C VAL A 486 15.86 24.22 0.66
N ILE A 487 15.01 24.04 -0.35
CA ILE A 487 15.47 23.65 -1.70
C ILE A 487 16.48 24.67 -2.24
N LYS A 488 16.19 25.97 -2.15
CA LYS A 488 17.13 27.02 -2.57
C LYS A 488 18.43 27.01 -1.79
N LYS A 489 18.40 26.72 -0.48
CA LYS A 489 19.62 26.59 0.35
C LYS A 489 20.48 25.42 -0.13
N LEU A 490 19.88 24.27 -0.40
CA LEU A 490 20.59 23.09 -0.90
C LEU A 490 21.21 23.35 -2.28
N ASP A 491 20.44 23.91 -3.22
CA ASP A 491 20.91 24.28 -4.55
C ASP A 491 22.09 25.27 -4.50
N LYS A 492 21.99 26.30 -3.64
CA LYS A 492 23.05 27.32 -3.47
C LYS A 492 24.37 26.71 -2.97
N ASN A 493 24.29 25.64 -2.17
CA ASN A 493 25.45 24.92 -1.67
C ASN A 493 25.93 23.81 -2.63
N ASN A 494 25.38 23.73 -3.85
CA ASN A 494 25.69 22.70 -4.85
C ASN A 494 25.48 21.27 -4.35
N ILE A 495 24.48 21.06 -3.49
CA ILE A 495 24.12 19.75 -2.96
C ILE A 495 23.18 19.08 -3.97
N GLU A 496 23.50 17.85 -4.39
CA GLU A 496 22.62 17.08 -5.26
C GLU A 496 21.43 16.53 -4.44
N ILE A 497 20.21 16.92 -4.83
CA ILE A 497 18.99 16.66 -4.05
C ILE A 497 18.27 15.43 -4.59
N PHE A 498 18.02 14.45 -3.72
CA PHE A 498 17.12 13.33 -3.98
C PHE A 498 15.84 13.45 -3.14
N ARG A 499 14.69 13.16 -3.76
CA ARG A 499 13.37 13.43 -3.15
C ARG A 499 12.41 12.26 -3.32
N THR A 500 11.91 11.70 -2.22
CA THR A 500 10.99 10.55 -2.32
C THR A 500 9.69 10.90 -3.02
N ASP A 501 9.17 12.12 -2.84
CA ASP A 501 7.94 12.58 -3.50
C ASP A 501 8.05 12.75 -5.03
N LYS A 502 9.27 12.78 -5.57
CA LYS A 502 9.51 12.88 -7.03
C LYS A 502 10.07 11.58 -7.58
N ASP A 503 11.09 11.08 -6.91
CA ASP A 503 11.92 9.99 -7.39
C ASP A 503 11.33 8.64 -6.97
N GLY A 504 10.52 8.57 -5.91
CA GLY A 504 10.13 7.34 -5.22
C GLY A 504 11.23 6.87 -4.27
N ALA A 505 11.48 5.57 -4.15
CA ALA A 505 12.57 5.08 -3.32
C ALA A 505 13.95 5.57 -3.82
N ILE A 506 14.83 5.99 -2.92
CA ILE A 506 16.19 6.47 -3.28
C ILE A 506 17.18 5.46 -2.76
N ILE A 507 18.05 4.92 -3.63
CA ILE A 507 19.01 3.88 -3.26
C ILE A 507 20.41 4.42 -3.48
N LEU A 508 21.20 4.50 -2.41
CA LEU A 508 22.62 4.81 -2.43
C LEU A 508 23.43 3.58 -2.05
N ILE A 509 24.44 3.25 -2.86
CA ILE A 509 25.34 2.12 -2.63
C ILE A 509 26.75 2.66 -2.45
N SER A 510 27.37 2.30 -1.33
CA SER A 510 28.76 2.60 -1.04
C SER A 510 29.61 1.33 -1.05
N ASP A 511 30.76 1.40 -1.72
CA ASP A 511 31.83 0.41 -1.63
C ASP A 511 32.96 0.81 -0.67
N GLY A 512 32.72 1.86 0.13
CA GLY A 512 33.68 2.44 1.07
C GLY A 512 34.65 3.44 0.45
N LYS A 513 34.54 3.73 -0.86
CA LYS A 513 35.28 4.81 -1.53
C LYS A 513 34.34 5.71 -2.32
N GLU A 514 33.48 5.11 -3.13
CA GLU A 514 32.50 5.81 -3.97
C GLU A 514 31.07 5.52 -3.52
N ILE A 515 30.19 6.51 -3.72
CA ILE A 515 28.75 6.38 -3.53
C ILE A 515 28.09 6.48 -4.91
N LYS A 516 27.29 5.47 -5.26
CA LYS A 516 26.50 5.44 -6.50
C LYS A 516 25.01 5.43 -6.16
N SER A 517 24.24 6.28 -6.83
CA SER A 517 22.78 6.21 -6.80
C SER A 517 22.28 5.15 -7.79
N LEU A 518 21.22 4.42 -7.42
CA LEU A 518 20.46 3.57 -8.33
C LEU A 518 19.04 4.10 -8.48
N ASN A 519 18.55 4.16 -9.71
CA ASN A 519 17.16 4.45 -9.99
C ASN A 519 16.32 3.18 -9.80
N TRP A 520 15.46 3.17 -8.78
CA TRP A 520 14.59 2.02 -8.51
C TRP A 520 13.53 1.79 -9.61
N LYS A 521 13.22 2.80 -10.44
CA LYS A 521 12.25 2.70 -11.55
C LYS A 521 12.85 2.07 -12.82
N GLU A 522 14.17 1.99 -12.91
CA GLU A 522 14.91 1.35 -14.03
C GLU A 522 15.24 -0.13 -13.76
N LEU A 523 14.68 -0.65 -12.67
CA LEU A 523 14.85 -2.00 -12.13
C LEU A 523 13.48 -2.64 -12.01
#